data_AF-A0A2G2MXF0-F1
#
_entry.id   AF-A0A2G2MXF0-F1
#
_cell.length_a   1.000
_cell.length_b   1.000
_cell.length_c   1.000
_cell.angle_alpha   90.00
_cell.angle_beta   90.00
_cell.angle_gamma   90.00
#
_symmetry.space_group_name_H-M   'P 1'
#
loop_
_entity.id
_entity.type
_entity.pdbx_description
1 polymer ?
#
loop_
_entity_poly.entity_id
_entity_poly.type
_entity_poly.pdbx_seq_one_letter_code
_entity_poly.pdbx_strand_id
1 'polypeptide(L)' 'MSKLDKAKEYIGAVKVYMGFILASLMGTVAGTSKLYLSGETHIMFWIGTIGIVLLSVGFLLLMKHLHKKINDLEQL' A
#
# COMPACT_ATOMS: atom_id res chain seq x y z
N MET A 1 3.24 -21.91 -20.18
CA MET A 1 2.40 -20.73 -19.89
C MET A 1 2.71 -19.62 -20.88
N SER A 2 1.68 -19.08 -21.53
CA SER A 2 1.79 -17.91 -22.41
C SER A 2 2.29 -16.69 -21.60
N LYS A 3 2.94 -15.72 -22.26
CA LYS A 3 3.40 -14.47 -21.62
C LYS A 3 2.26 -13.73 -20.91
N LEU A 4 1.04 -13.79 -21.47
CA LEU A 4 -0.18 -13.23 -20.90
C LEU A 4 -0.54 -13.86 -19.54
N ASP A 5 -0.34 -15.17 -19.41
CA ASP A 5 -0.72 -15.94 -18.23
C ASP A 5 0.18 -15.59 -17.03
N LYS A 6 1.50 -15.50 -17.28
CA LYS A 6 2.47 -15.01 -16.29
C LYS A 6 2.19 -13.58 -15.83
N ALA A 7 1.73 -12.73 -16.75
CA ALA A 7 1.42 -11.34 -16.42
C ALA A 7 0.18 -11.21 -15.54
N LYS A 8 -0.86 -12.02 -15.78
CA LYS A 8 -2.05 -12.11 -14.92
C LYS A 8 -1.70 -12.60 -13.51
N GLU A 9 -0.86 -13.63 -13.41
CA GLU A 9 -0.40 -14.15 -12.12
C GLU A 9 0.38 -13.09 -11.32
N TYR A 10 1.27 -12.35 -12.00
CA TYR A 10 1.99 -11.23 -11.38
C TYR A 10 1.04 -10.14 -10.86
N ILE A 11 0.04 -9.74 -11.65
CA ILE A 11 -0.98 -8.76 -11.23
C ILE A 11 -1.74 -9.27 -10.00
N GLY A 12 -2.10 -10.56 -10.01
CA GLY A 12 -2.74 -11.22 -8.87
C GLY A 12 -1.91 -11.12 -7.60
N ALA A 13 -0.62 -11.47 -7.67
CA ALA A 13 0.31 -11.36 -6.55
C ALA A 13 0.44 -9.90 -6.06
N VAL A 14 0.61 -8.93 -6.96
CA VAL A 14 0.71 -7.51 -6.58
C VAL A 14 -0.56 -7.03 -5.88
N LYS A 15 -1.76 -7.44 -6.32
CA LYS A 15 -3.01 -7.12 -5.62
C LYS A 15 -3.03 -7.64 -4.17
N VAL A 16 -2.54 -8.86 -3.93
CA VAL A 16 -2.44 -9.42 -2.57
C VAL A 16 -1.51 -8.57 -1.70
N TYR A 17 -0.32 -8.21 -2.21
CA TYR A 17 0.61 -7.34 -1.49
C TYR A 17 0.03 -5.94 -1.25
N MET A 18 -0.72 -5.39 -2.20
CA MET A 18 -1.45 -4.12 -1.99
C MET A 18 -2.49 -4.23 -0.88
N GLY A 19 -3.21 -5.35 -0.79
CA GLY A 19 -4.13 -5.62 0.31
C GLY A 19 -3.42 -5.64 1.66
N PHE A 20 -2.23 -6.26 1.74
CA PHE A 20 -1.42 -6.26 2.95
C PHE A 20 -0.93 -4.86 3.35
N ILE A 21 -0.49 -4.05 2.38
CA ILE A 21 -0.07 -2.66 2.63
C ILE A 21 -1.25 -1.83 3.14
N LEU A 22 -2.44 -2.01 2.55
CA LEU A 22 -3.65 -1.32 2.97
C LEU A 22 -4.04 -1.70 4.42
N ALA A 23 -3.98 -2.99 4.76
CA ALA A 23 -4.24 -3.46 6.12
C ALA A 23 -3.24 -2.88 7.13
N SER A 24 -1.96 -2.81 6.75
CA SER A 24 -0.92 -2.19 7.56
C SER A 24 -1.17 -0.70 7.76
N LEU A 25 -1.56 0.02 6.70
CA LEU A 25 -1.91 1.45 6.76
C LEU A 25 -3.09 1.68 7.71
N MET A 26 -4.16 0.88 7.59
CA MET A 26 -5.31 0.94 8.51
C MET A 26 -4.89 0.67 9.96
N GLY A 27 -4.04 -0.33 10.20
CA GLY A 27 -3.52 -0.65 11.53
C GLY A 27 -2.70 0.48 12.13
N THR A 28 -1.81 1.11 11.34
CA THR A 28 -1.03 2.26 11.78
C THR A 28 -1.92 3.46 12.07
N VAL A 29 -2.89 3.78 11.19
CA VAL A 29 -3.86 4.86 11.42
C VAL A 29 -4.64 4.65 12.73
N ALA A 30 -5.13 3.44 12.97
CA ALA A 30 -5.87 3.12 14.20
C ALA A 30 -4.97 3.27 15.44
N GLY A 31 -3.74 2.76 15.40
CA GLY A 31 -2.77 2.89 16.48
C GLY A 31 -2.41 4.35 16.77
N THR A 32 -2.10 5.14 15.74
CA THR A 32 -1.78 6.57 15.85
C THR A 32 -2.96 7.38 16.35
N SER A 33 -4.18 7.08 15.90
CA SER A 33 -5.40 7.76 16.36
C SER A 33 -5.65 7.50 17.85
N LYS A 34 -5.39 6.27 18.32
CA LYS A 34 -5.49 5.94 19.75
C LYS A 34 -4.50 6.76 20.59
N LEU A 35 -3.24 6.89 20.15
CA LEU A 35 -2.25 7.71 20.84
C LEU A 35 -2.68 9.18 20.93
N TYR A 36 -3.24 9.72 19.86
CA TYR A 36 -3.79 11.08 19.85
C TYR A 36 -4.94 11.25 20.86
N LEU A 37 -5.91 10.33 20.86
CA LEU A 37 -7.05 10.36 21.76
C LEU A 37 -6.66 10.19 23.24
N SER A 38 -5.58 9.47 23.52
CA SER A 38 -5.03 9.33 24.87
C SER A 38 -4.21 10.54 25.33
N GLY A 39 -4.02 11.57 24.49
CA GLY A 39 -3.18 12.74 24.80
C GLY A 39 -1.67 12.48 24.70
N GLU A 40 -1.28 11.26 24.33
CA GLU A 40 0.10 10.79 24.22
C GLU A 40 0.72 11.25 22.88
N THR A 41 0.94 12.55 22.74
CA THR A 41 1.52 13.18 21.52
C THR A 41 3.05 13.18 21.50
N HIS A 42 3.64 12.16 22.12
CA HIS A 42 5.08 11.97 22.16
C HIS A 42 5.62 11.40 20.84
N ILE A 43 6.90 11.05 20.82
CA ILE A 43 7.64 10.57 19.64
C ILE A 43 6.90 9.44 18.90
N MET A 44 6.23 8.54 19.63
CA MET A 44 5.48 7.42 19.04
C MET A 44 4.34 7.86 18.12
N PHE A 45 3.63 8.95 18.47
CA PHE A 45 2.57 9.52 17.62
C PHE A 45 3.15 10.02 16.30
N TRP A 46 4.22 10.82 16.36
CA TRP A 46 4.87 11.38 15.18
C TRP A 46 5.49 10.31 14.27
N ILE A 47 6.09 9.26 14.84
CA ILE A 47 6.56 8.11 14.05
C ILE A 47 5.39 7.46 13.31
N GLY A 48 4.26 7.27 13.98
CA GLY A 48 3.04 6.76 13.36
C GLY A 48 2.56 7.64 12.21
N THR A 49 2.48 8.96 12.42
CA THR A 49 2.08 9.92 11.39
C THR A 49 3.00 9.90 10.17
N ILE A 50 4.32 9.95 10.38
CA ILE A 50 5.31 9.87 9.28
C ILE A 50 5.20 8.52 8.57
N GLY A 51 5.03 7.44 9.33
CA GLY A 51 4.82 6.09 8.80
C GLY A 51 3.60 6.01 7.88
N ILE A 52 2.47 6.61 8.26
CA ILE A 52 1.25 6.67 7.45
C ILE A 52 1.52 7.40 6.13
N VAL A 53 2.24 8.53 6.16
CA VAL A 53 2.60 9.29 4.95
C VAL A 53 3.48 8.44 4.03
N LEU A 54 4.52 7.81 4.56
CA LEU A 54 5.43 6.96 3.79
C LEU A 54 4.71 5.74 3.17
N LEU A 55 3.88 5.05 3.95
CA LEU A 55 3.06 3.92 3.47
C LEU A 55 2.09 4.36 2.36
N SER A 56 1.47 5.53 2.51
CA SER A 56 0.55 6.09 1.50
C SER A 56 1.27 6.39 0.19
N VAL A 57 2.46 7.01 0.25
CA VAL A 57 3.28 7.29 -0.94
C VAL A 57 3.72 5.97 -1.61
N GLY A 58 4.18 4.99 -0.83
CA GLY A 58 4.56 3.67 -1.34
C GLY A 58 3.40 2.97 -2.05
N PHE A 59 2.21 3.01 -1.45
CA PHE A 59 1.00 2.45 -2.04
C PHE A 59 0.64 3.11 -3.37
N LEU A 60 0.70 4.45 -3.45
CA LEU A 60 0.43 5.19 -4.69
C LEU A 60 1.41 4.83 -5.81
N LEU A 61 2.70 4.67 -5.49
CA LEU A 61 3.71 4.28 -6.47
C LEU A 61 3.47 2.86 -7.01
N LEU A 62 3.15 1.91 -6.12
CA LEU A 62 2.82 0.54 -6.52
C LEU A 62 1.56 0.49 -7.39
N MET A 63 0.53 1.27 -7.04
CA MET A 63 -0.69 1.33 -7.84
C MET A 63 -0.44 1.92 -9.22
N LYS A 64 0.36 2.99 -9.33
CA LYS A 64 0.78 3.54 -10.63
C LYS A 64 1.52 2.51 -11.47
N HIS A 65 2.43 1.75 -10.86
CA HIS A 65 3.18 0.71 -11.57
C HIS A 65 2.28 -0.42 -12.06
N LEU A 66 1.33 -0.86 -11.22
CA LEU A 66 0.36 -1.89 -11.58
C LEU A 66 -0.53 -1.44 -12.74
N HIS A 67 -1.04 -0.21 -12.68
CA HIS A 67 -1.90 0.33 -13.73
C HIS A 67 -1.17 0.45 -15.06
N LYS A 68 0.09 0.90 -15.04
CA LYS A 68 0.95 0.93 -16.23
C LYS A 68 1.12 -0.46 -16.82
N LYS A 69 1.37 -1.47 -15.99
CA LYS A 69 1.59 -2.84 -16.44
C LYS A 69 0.31 -3.49 -17.01
N ILE A 70 -0.85 -3.14 -16.47
CA ILE A 70 -2.14 -3.56 -17.02
C ILE A 70 -2.36 -2.93 -18.41
N ASN A 71 -2.11 -1.62 -18.54
CA ASN A 71 -2.28 -0.90 -19.81
C ASN A 71 -1.32 -1.40 -20.90
N ASP A 72 -0.09 -1.75 -20.53
CA ASP A 72 0.90 -2.35 -21.44
C ASP A 72 0.44 -3.71 -21.99
N LEU A 73 -0.27 -4.50 -21.16
CA LEU A 73 -0.84 -5.79 -21.57
C LEU A 73 -2.09 -5.65 -22.45
N GLU A 74 -2.83 -4.55 -22.32
CA GLU A 74 -4.01 -4.27 -23.15
C GLU A 74 -3.61 -3.80 -24.56
N GLN A 75 -2.41 -3.22 -24.70
CA GLN A 75 -1.84 -2.78 -25.98
C GLN A 75 -1.07 -3.89 -26.73
N LEU A 76 -1.07 -5.11 -26.22
CA LEU A 76 -0.32 -6.28 -26.70
C LEU A 76 -1.22 -7.30 -27.40
#